data_AF-A0A963FFN2-F1
#
_entry.id   AF-A0A963FFN2-F1
#
_cell.length_a   1.000
_cell.length_b   1.000
_cell.length_c   1.000
_cell.angle_alpha   90.00
_cell.angle_beta   90.00
_cell.angle_gamma   90.00
#
_symmetry.space_group_name_H-M   'P 1'
#
loop_
_entity.id
_entity.type
_entity.pdbx_description
1 polymer ?
#
loop_
_entity_poly.entity_id
_entity_poly.type
_entity_poly.pdbx_seq_one_letter_code
_entity_poly.pdbx_strand_id
1 'polypeptide(L)'
;RPPEFEAMRLPGATARVAMDMAIKSFRLAGKATAHDEVVALALAGVLSGGDTDITEALSEEEMSVLERDAFLPLVKTTRTLDRLEHMLETGKPLRN
;
A
#
# COMPACT_ATOMS: atom_id res chain seq x y z
N ARG A 1 19.17 -3.46 22.70
CA ARG A 1 17.70 -3.65 22.71
C ARG A 1 17.20 -3.16 21.36
N PRO A 2 16.32 -3.89 20.65
CA PRO A 2 15.62 -3.27 19.53
C PRO A 2 14.88 -2.01 20.05
N PRO A 3 14.75 -0.96 19.23
CA PRO A 3 13.98 0.22 19.63
C PRO A 3 12.56 -0.23 20.02
N GLU A 4 12.02 0.35 21.11
CA GLU A 4 10.62 0.12 21.47
C GLU A 4 9.75 0.82 20.42
N PHE A 5 8.75 0.10 19.91
CA PHE A 5 7.80 0.66 18.96
C PHE A 5 6.92 1.69 19.67
N GLU A 6 6.91 2.91 19.17
CA GLU A 6 6.06 3.98 19.69
C GLU A 6 4.71 3.93 18.99
N ALA A 7 3.63 3.94 19.77
CA ALA A 7 2.27 3.88 19.23
C ALA A 7 2.02 5.06 18.27
N MET A 8 1.53 4.76 17.07
CA MET A 8 1.40 5.74 15.99
C MET A 8 -0.03 6.27 15.89
N ARG A 9 -0.17 7.58 15.71
CA ARG A 9 -1.45 8.23 15.37
C ARG A 9 -1.45 8.50 13.88
N LEU A 10 -2.33 7.83 13.15
CA LEU A 10 -2.41 7.92 11.69
C LEU A 10 -3.60 8.78 11.25
N PRO A 11 -3.54 9.38 10.05
CA PRO A 11 -4.47 10.44 9.66
C PRO A 11 -5.87 9.95 9.24
N GLY A 12 -6.10 8.64 9.21
CA GLY A 12 -7.42 8.03 9.01
C GLY A 12 -8.05 8.30 7.64
N ALA A 13 -9.39 8.18 7.60
CA ALA A 13 -10.18 8.22 6.37
C ALA A 13 -9.99 9.48 5.52
N THR A 14 -9.76 10.65 6.15
CA THR A 14 -9.57 11.92 5.42
C THR A 14 -8.33 11.85 4.52
N ALA A 15 -7.21 11.37 5.06
CA ALA A 15 -6.00 11.20 4.26
C ALA A 15 -6.15 10.08 3.23
N ARG A 16 -6.89 9.02 3.55
CA ARG A 16 -7.20 7.95 2.59
C ARG A 16 -7.87 8.50 1.34
N VAL A 17 -8.92 9.30 1.51
CA VAL A 17 -9.64 9.92 0.38
C VAL A 17 -8.72 10.82 -0.44
N ALA A 18 -7.89 11.64 0.21
CA ALA A 18 -6.94 12.50 -0.49
C ALA A 18 -5.90 11.71 -1.31
N MET A 19 -5.38 10.61 -0.74
CA MET A 19 -4.46 9.71 -1.44
C MET A 19 -5.14 9.02 -2.62
N ASP A 20 -6.34 8.47 -2.44
CA ASP A 20 -7.10 7.81 -3.50
C ASP A 20 -7.37 8.78 -4.68
N MET A 21 -7.70 10.04 -4.40
CA MET A 21 -7.86 11.08 -5.42
C MET A 21 -6.56 11.38 -6.17
N ALA A 22 -5.43 11.49 -5.45
CA ALA A 22 -4.12 11.72 -6.06
C ALA A 22 -3.70 10.54 -6.95
N ILE A 23 -3.90 9.30 -6.49
CA ILE A 23 -3.61 8.07 -7.23
C ILE A 23 -4.41 8.02 -8.54
N LYS A 24 -5.73 8.24 -8.45
CA LYS A 24 -6.59 8.30 -9.64
C LYS A 24 -6.16 9.40 -10.61
N SER A 25 -5.74 10.56 -10.08
CA SER A 25 -5.23 11.65 -10.91
C SER A 25 -3.94 11.25 -11.64
N PHE A 26 -3.03 10.51 -11.01
CA PHE A 26 -1.83 9.97 -11.66
C PHE A 26 -2.14 8.92 -12.72
N ARG A 27 -3.16 8.07 -12.49
CA ARG A 27 -3.64 7.12 -13.50
C ARG A 27 -4.20 7.84 -14.72
N LEU A 28 -5.08 8.82 -14.51
CA LEU A 28 -5.69 9.63 -15.58
C LEU A 28 -4.65 10.43 -16.36
N ALA A 29 -3.62 10.93 -15.69
CA ALA A 29 -2.51 11.64 -16.33
C ALA A 29 -1.52 10.70 -17.06
N GLY A 30 -1.75 9.38 -17.08
CA GLY A 30 -0.87 8.39 -17.69
C GLY A 30 0.47 8.20 -16.97
N LYS A 31 0.61 8.71 -15.74
CA LYS A 31 1.85 8.62 -14.95
C LYS A 31 2.00 7.31 -14.18
N ALA A 32 0.88 6.64 -13.90
CA ALA A 32 0.80 5.35 -13.22
C ALA A 32 0.14 4.30 -14.14
N THR A 33 0.58 3.04 -14.09
CA THR A 33 -0.09 1.90 -14.75
C THR A 33 -1.38 1.50 -14.01
N ALA A 34 -2.12 0.54 -14.57
CA ALA A 34 -3.31 0.02 -13.91
C ALA A 34 -2.93 -0.81 -12.68
N HIS A 35 -1.74 -1.41 -12.69
CA HIS A 35 -1.23 -2.13 -11.53
C HIS A 35 -0.66 -1.20 -10.47
N ASP A 36 0.00 -0.11 -10.88
CA ASP A 36 0.46 0.92 -9.96
C ASP A 36 -0.71 1.47 -9.11
N GLU A 37 -1.89 1.68 -9.71
CA GLU A 37 -3.10 2.08 -8.97
C GLU A 37 -3.54 1.04 -7.93
N VAL A 38 -3.59 -0.24 -8.31
CA VAL A 38 -3.96 -1.33 -7.38
C VAL A 38 -3.05 -1.36 -6.16
N VAL A 39 -1.73 -1.29 -6.39
CA VAL A 39 -0.72 -1.30 -5.32
C VAL A 39 -0.80 -0.02 -4.48
N ALA A 40 -0.94 1.14 -5.12
CA ALA A 40 -0.98 2.42 -4.42
C ALA A 40 -2.24 2.56 -3.54
N LEU A 41 -3.39 2.04 -3.97
CA LEU A 41 -4.62 2.06 -3.16
C LEU A 41 -4.50 1.17 -1.91
N ALA A 42 -3.84 0.02 -2.02
CA ALA A 42 -3.55 -0.83 -0.86
C ALA A 42 -2.60 -0.12 0.12
N LEU A 43 -1.54 0.49 -0.41
CA LEU A 43 -0.59 1.28 0.39
C LEU A 43 -1.25 2.48 1.06
N ALA A 44 -2.15 3.19 0.36
CA ALA A 44 -2.90 4.30 0.92
C ALA A 44 -3.72 3.87 2.15
N GLY A 45 -4.28 2.65 2.15
CA GLY A 45 -4.96 2.07 3.30
C GLY A 45 -4.05 1.90 4.51
N VAL A 46 -2.89 1.29 4.31
CA VAL A 46 -1.88 1.12 5.38
C VAL A 46 -1.43 2.46 5.94
N LEU A 47 -1.04 3.40 5.06
CA LEU A 47 -0.52 4.70 5.47
C LEU A 47 -1.58 5.60 6.14
N SER A 48 -2.87 5.38 5.82
CA SER A 48 -3.97 6.04 6.54
C SER A 48 -4.28 5.41 7.90
N GLY A 49 -3.76 4.22 8.20
CA GLY A 49 -4.11 3.46 9.40
C GLY A 49 -5.40 2.67 9.27
N GLY A 50 -5.81 2.33 8.04
CA GLY A 50 -7.06 1.63 7.77
C GLY A 50 -8.27 2.48 8.13
N ASP A 51 -9.09 1.98 9.05
CA ASP A 51 -10.33 2.61 9.52
C ASP A 51 -10.16 3.38 10.83
N THR A 52 -8.91 3.68 11.24
CA THR A 52 -8.62 4.41 12.47
C THR A 52 -9.07 5.88 12.42
N ASP A 53 -9.35 6.45 13.59
CA ASP A 53 -9.45 7.89 13.78
C ASP A 53 -8.10 8.51 14.20
N ILE A 54 -7.87 9.78 13.86
CA ILE A 54 -6.64 10.50 14.21
C ILE A 54 -6.38 10.61 15.72
N THR A 55 -7.44 10.45 16.54
CA THR A 55 -7.37 10.45 18.00
C THR A 55 -7.03 9.09 18.60
N GLU A 56 -6.98 8.03 17.80
CA GLU A 56 -6.58 6.69 18.21
C GLU A 56 -5.07 6.49 17.99
N ALA A 57 -4.47 5.65 18.82
CA ALA A 57 -3.07 5.26 18.70
C ALA A 57 -3.01 3.77 18.35
N LEU A 58 -2.32 3.45 17.25
CA LEU A 58 -2.13 2.09 16.77
C LEU A 58 -0.82 1.53 17.31
N SER A 59 -0.88 0.30 17.80
CA SER A 59 0.25 -0.51 18.21
C SER A 59 1.01 -1.09 17.02
N GLU A 60 2.21 -1.61 17.28
CA GLU A 60 3.00 -2.34 16.27
C GLU A 60 2.26 -3.54 15.70
N GLU A 61 1.54 -4.26 16.55
CA GLU A 61 0.81 -5.46 16.17
C GLU A 61 -0.34 -5.12 15.23
N GLU A 62 -1.11 -4.06 15.54
CA GLU A 62 -2.19 -3.57 14.67
C GLU A 62 -1.66 -3.12 13.32
N MET A 63 -0.53 -2.41 13.30
CA MET A 63 0.12 -2.01 12.05
C MET A 63 0.63 -3.20 11.24
N SER A 64 1.24 -4.18 11.89
CA SER A 64 1.73 -5.40 11.24
C SER A 64 0.60 -6.22 10.63
N VAL A 65 -0.54 -6.30 11.32
CA VAL A 65 -1.76 -6.94 10.81
C VAL A 65 -2.27 -6.19 9.58
N LEU A 66 -2.38 -4.86 9.66
CA LEU A 66 -2.84 -4.02 8.56
C LEU A 66 -1.96 -4.16 7.30
N GLU A 67 -0.63 -4.13 7.48
CA GLU A 67 0.34 -4.33 6.40
C GLU A 67 0.21 -5.71 5.76
N ARG A 68 0.14 -6.76 6.58
CA ARG A 68 -0.01 -8.13 6.10
C ARG A 68 -1.29 -8.32 5.29
N ASP A 69 -2.40 -7.81 5.81
CA ASP A 69 -3.72 -7.98 5.21
C ASP A 69 -3.84 -7.19 3.90
N ALA A 70 -3.14 -6.05 3.77
CA ALA A 70 -3.00 -5.33 2.51
C ALA A 70 -2.04 -6.02 1.51
N PHE A 71 -0.93 -6.60 1.99
CA PHE A 71 0.11 -7.18 1.15
C PHE A 71 -0.25 -8.55 0.57
N LEU A 72 -0.83 -9.45 1.38
CA LEU A 72 -1.10 -10.83 0.98
C LEU A 72 -1.98 -10.94 -0.29
N PRO A 73 -3.04 -10.11 -0.48
CA PRO A 73 -3.80 -10.10 -1.73
C PRO A 73 -2.95 -9.67 -2.94
N LEU A 74 -2.06 -8.68 -2.77
CA LEU A 74 -1.25 -8.14 -3.87
C LEU A 74 -0.28 -9.16 -4.45
N VAL A 75 0.34 -9.97 -3.60
CA VAL A 75 1.27 -11.04 -4.02
C VAL A 75 0.57 -12.10 -4.87
N LYS A 76 -0.72 -12.32 -4.64
CA LYS A 76 -1.53 -13.30 -5.38
C LYS A 76 -2.07 -12.78 -6.72
N THR A 77 -1.86 -11.51 -7.04
CA THR A 77 -2.33 -10.96 -8.33
C THR A 77 -1.47 -11.46 -9.48
N THR A 78 -2.10 -11.81 -10.60
CA THR A 78 -1.38 -12.26 -11.81
C THR A 78 -0.31 -11.26 -12.23
N ARG A 79 -0.63 -9.95 -12.25
CA ARG A 79 0.36 -8.92 -12.63
C ARG A 79 1.57 -8.87 -11.71
N THR A 80 1.42 -9.13 -10.41
CA THR A 80 2.57 -9.24 -9.49
C THR A 80 3.38 -10.49 -9.79
N LEU A 81 2.72 -11.63 -10.03
CA LEU A 81 3.40 -12.88 -10.40
C LEU A 81 4.18 -12.73 -11.71
N ASP A 82 3.58 -12.12 -12.74
CA ASP A 82 4.25 -11.83 -14.02
C ASP A 82 5.48 -10.95 -13.84
N ARG A 83 5.41 -9.94 -12.94
CA ARG A 83 6.55 -9.07 -12.63
C ARG A 83 7.67 -9.83 -11.94
N LEU A 84 7.33 -10.75 -11.04
CA LEU A 84 8.30 -11.60 -10.35
C LEU A 84 8.97 -12.55 -11.34
N GLU A 85 8.20 -13.27 -12.14
CA GLU A 85 8.69 -14.19 -13.17
C GLU A 85 9.62 -13.46 -14.16
N HIS A 86 9.16 -12.35 -14.74
CA HIS A 86 9.97 -11.57 -15.68
C HIS A 86 11.27 -11.06 -15.06
N MET A 87 11.23 -10.60 -13.80
CA MET A 87 12.42 -10.12 -13.11
C MET A 87 13.40 -11.26 -12.84
N LEU A 88 12.92 -12.44 -12.45
CA LEU A 88 13.75 -13.62 -12.22
C LEU A 88 14.38 -14.14 -13.51
N GLU A 89 13.65 -14.12 -14.63
CA GLU A 89 14.13 -14.61 -15.92
C GLU A 89 15.09 -13.64 -16.62
N THR A 90 14.77 -12.35 -16.59
CA THR A 90 15.45 -11.35 -17.44
C THR A 90 16.35 -10.39 -16.66
N GLY A 91 16.22 -10.34 -15.33
CA GLY A 91 16.88 -9.34 -14.49
C GLY A 91 16.36 -7.92 -14.67
N LYS A 92 15.28 -7.70 -15.44
CA LYS A 92 14.71 -6.38 -15.74
C LYS A 92 13.31 -6.23 -15.14
N PRO A 93 12.89 -5.01 -14.76
CA PRO A 93 11.53 -4.79 -14.27
C PRO A 93 10.51 -4.91 -15.41
N LEU A 94 9.43 -5.67 -15.18
CA LEU A 94 8.22 -5.60 -16.00
C LEU A 94 7.32 -4.47 -15.50
N ARG A 95 6.77 -3.68 -16.43
CA ARG A 95 5.84 -2.60 -16.14
C ARG A 95 4.49 -2.89 -16.80
N ASN A 96 3.57 -3.46 -16.03
CA ASN A 96 2.21 -3.84 -16.43
C ASN A 96 1.14 -3.19 -15.53
#